data_AF-A0A2S6R4P1-F1
#
_entry.id   AF-A0A2S6R4P1-F1
#
_cell.length_a   1.000
_cell.length_b   1.000
_cell.length_c   1.000
_cell.angle_alpha   90.00
_cell.angle_beta   90.00
_cell.angle_gamma   90.00
#
_symmetry.space_group_name_H-M   'P 1'
#
loop_
_entity.id
_entity.type
_entity.pdbx_description
1 polymer ?
#
loop_
_entity_poly.entity_id
_entity_poly.type
_entity_poly.pdbx_seq_one_letter_code
_entity_poly.pdbx_strand_id
1 'polypeptide(L)'
;YGDGEALQLSALPSEIFLKQCFIATDSDEALVAQVVDRYGDDNIVMSIDYPHADGGYPNGTEEFISLPGVGLESKKKIMWDNCRRLYGFVDAA
;
A
#
# COMPACT_ATOMS: atom_id res chain seq x y z
N TYR A 1 -11.70 -18.49 13.34
CA TYR A 1 -10.79 -19.12 12.37
C TYR A 1 -9.59 -19.67 13.12
N GLY A 2 -9.01 -20.78 12.64
CA GLY A 2 -7.89 -21.47 13.28
C GLY A 2 -8.34 -22.74 14.00
N ASP A 3 -8.82 -23.73 13.24
CA ASP A 3 -9.16 -25.03 13.84
C ASP A 3 -7.92 -25.65 14.49
N GLY A 4 -8.06 -26.16 15.72
CA GLY A 4 -6.96 -26.69 16.52
C GLY A 4 -6.08 -25.65 17.25
N GLU A 5 -6.30 -24.35 17.06
CA GLU A 5 -5.51 -23.31 17.73
C GLU A 5 -6.09 -22.92 19.10
N ALA A 6 -5.20 -22.67 20.07
CA ALA A 6 -5.57 -22.26 21.43
C ALA A 6 -6.24 -20.87 21.46
N LEU A 7 -5.93 -20.01 20.48
CA LEU A 7 -6.54 -18.69 20.30
C LEU A 7 -7.30 -18.66 18.98
N GLN A 8 -8.61 -18.42 19.07
CA GLN A 8 -9.48 -18.34 17.92
C GLN A 8 -9.52 -16.91 17.37
N LEU A 9 -9.34 -16.76 16.06
CA LEU A 9 -9.50 -15.48 15.38
C LEU A 9 -10.98 -15.19 15.10
N SER A 10 -11.40 -13.94 15.27
CA SER A 10 -12.77 -13.49 15.03
C SER A 10 -13.15 -13.38 13.55
N ALA A 11 -12.17 -13.46 12.64
CA ALA A 11 -12.31 -13.33 11.20
C ALA A 11 -11.22 -14.17 10.49
N LEU A 12 -11.26 -14.26 9.15
CA LEU A 12 -10.16 -14.83 8.39
C LEU A 12 -8.89 -13.97 8.54
N PRO A 13 -7.68 -14.57 8.53
CA PRO A 13 -6.44 -13.80 8.56
C PRO A 13 -6.34 -12.76 7.44
N SER A 14 -6.86 -13.08 6.25
CA SER A 14 -6.92 -12.15 5.12
C SER A 14 -7.81 -10.94 5.39
N GLU A 15 -8.95 -11.12 6.07
CA GLU A 15 -9.84 -10.02 6.44
C GLU A 15 -9.19 -9.11 7.48
N ILE A 16 -8.47 -9.69 8.45
CA ILE A 16 -7.71 -8.94 9.44
C ILE A 16 -6.59 -8.15 8.77
N PHE A 17 -5.84 -8.79 7.88
CA PHE A 17 -4.75 -8.16 7.13
C PHE A 17 -5.25 -6.97 6.29
N LEU A 18 -6.30 -7.19 5.49
CA LEU A 18 -6.91 -6.14 4.66
C LEU A 18 -7.59 -5.03 5.49
N LYS A 19 -7.82 -5.24 6.78
CA LYS A 19 -8.38 -4.21 7.66
C LYS A 19 -7.31 -3.39 8.39
N GLN A 20 -6.17 -4.01 8.73
CA GLN A 20 -5.25 -3.46 9.74
C GLN A 20 -3.82 -3.28 9.26
N CYS A 21 -3.44 -3.88 8.12
CA CYS A 21 -2.08 -3.79 7.61
C CYS A 21 -2.01 -2.85 6.41
N PHE A 22 -0.88 -2.14 6.29
CA PHE A 22 -0.48 -1.41 5.10
C PHE A 22 0.80 -2.04 4.53
N ILE A 23 0.98 -1.95 3.22
CA ILE A 23 2.16 -2.43 2.51
C ILE A 23 2.77 -1.27 1.72
N ALA A 24 4.09 -1.11 1.81
CA ALA A 24 4.82 -0.20 0.94
C ALA A 24 5.17 -0.89 -0.39
N THR A 25 4.95 -0.20 -1.50
CA THR A 25 5.41 -0.59 -2.83
C THR A 25 6.63 0.24 -3.22
N ASP A 26 7.53 -0.39 -3.96
CA ASP A 26 8.63 0.29 -4.65
C ASP A 26 8.10 1.12 -5.82
N SER A 27 8.88 2.10 -6.28
CA SER A 27 8.46 3.03 -7.35
C SER A 27 8.27 2.38 -8.71
N ASP A 28 8.97 1.29 -8.98
CA ASP A 28 9.04 0.58 -10.26
C ASP A 28 8.22 -0.73 -10.29
N GLU A 29 7.48 -1.04 -9.22
CA GLU A 29 6.75 -2.30 -9.08
C GLU A 29 5.54 -2.39 -10.04
N ALA A 30 5.77 -2.93 -11.23
CA ALA A 30 4.76 -3.08 -12.27
C ALA A 30 3.59 -4.00 -11.87
N LEU A 31 3.80 -4.95 -10.95
CA LEU A 31 2.76 -5.88 -10.51
C LEU A 31 1.79 -5.24 -9.50
N VAL A 32 2.05 -4.02 -9.01
CA VAL A 32 1.12 -3.32 -8.11
C VAL A 32 -0.25 -3.13 -8.76
N ALA A 33 -0.33 -2.99 -10.08
CA ALA A 33 -1.60 -2.90 -10.81
C ALA A 33 -2.47 -4.15 -10.63
N GLN A 34 -1.85 -5.34 -10.56
CA GLN A 34 -2.56 -6.60 -10.31
C GLN A 34 -3.03 -6.71 -8.86
N VAL A 35 -2.24 -6.19 -7.92
CA VAL A 35 -2.63 -6.13 -6.50
C VAL A 35 -3.84 -5.21 -6.34
N VAL A 36 -3.82 -4.05 -6.99
CA VAL A 36 -4.94 -3.10 -7.00
C VAL A 36 -6.20 -3.73 -7.59
N ASP A 37 -6.09 -4.42 -8.73
CA ASP A 37 -7.23 -5.11 -9.36
C ASP A 37 -7.82 -6.22 -8.48
N ARG A 38 -6.94 -6.98 -7.79
CA ARG A 38 -7.33 -8.14 -6.99
C ARG A 38 -7.89 -7.78 -5.62
N TYR A 39 -7.30 -6.79 -4.95
CA TYR A 39 -7.52 -6.50 -3.52
C TYR A 39 -7.92 -5.05 -3.22
N GLY A 40 -7.85 -4.16 -4.21
CA GLY A 40 -8.05 -2.72 -4.03
C GLY A 40 -6.76 -1.96 -3.68
N ASP A 41 -6.88 -0.64 -3.58
CA ASP A 41 -5.76 0.29 -3.41
C ASP A 41 -5.69 0.92 -2.02
N ASP A 42 -6.61 0.60 -1.10
CA ASP A 42 -6.76 1.34 0.15
C ASP A 42 -5.59 1.17 1.12
N ASN A 43 -4.84 0.07 1.09
CA ASN A 43 -3.78 -0.21 2.06
C ASN A 43 -2.37 -0.21 1.48
N ILE A 44 -2.19 0.34 0.29
CA ILE A 44 -0.89 0.42 -0.37
C ILE A 44 -0.34 1.83 -0.16
N VAL A 45 0.92 1.96 0.25
CA VAL A 45 1.66 3.23 0.30
C VAL A 45 2.89 3.12 -0.61
N MET A 46 3.47 4.24 -1.04
CA MET A 46 4.70 4.23 -1.85
C MET A 46 5.90 4.74 -1.05
N SER A 47 7.05 4.12 -1.24
CA SER A 47 8.35 4.56 -0.73
C SER A 47 9.37 4.58 -1.86
N ILE A 48 10.31 5.52 -1.82
CA ILE A 48 11.52 5.51 -2.67
C ILE A 48 12.76 5.06 -1.91
N ASP A 49 12.60 4.71 -0.62
CA ASP A 49 13.65 4.18 0.26
C ASP A 49 14.96 4.99 0.28
N TYR A 50 14.87 6.32 0.24
CA TYR A 50 16.06 7.17 0.32
C TYR A 50 16.76 7.03 1.69
N PRO A 51 18.11 6.91 1.75
CA PRO A 51 19.10 7.02 0.66
C PRO A 51 19.67 5.67 0.22
N HIS A 52 18.92 4.59 0.32
CA HIS A 52 19.44 3.25 0.04
C HIS A 52 19.90 3.11 -1.41
N ALA A 53 20.87 2.23 -1.64
CA ALA A 53 21.51 2.04 -2.94
C ALA A 53 20.56 1.42 -3.98
N ASP A 54 19.57 0.67 -3.50
CA ASP A 54 18.45 0.08 -4.23
C ASP A 54 17.18 0.94 -4.17
N GLY A 55 17.22 2.11 -3.51
CA GLY A 55 16.12 3.06 -3.49
C GLY A 55 15.97 3.83 -4.81
N GLY A 56 14.77 4.35 -5.07
CA GLY A 56 14.41 5.03 -6.32
C GLY A 56 14.91 6.48 -6.46
N TYR A 57 15.66 7.02 -5.50
CA TYR A 57 16.12 8.42 -5.60
C TYR A 57 17.12 8.62 -6.76
N PRO A 58 17.02 9.70 -7.57
CA PRO A 58 16.11 10.85 -7.42
C PRO A 58 14.79 10.75 -8.19
N ASN A 59 14.56 9.72 -8.99
CA ASN A 59 13.49 9.70 -10.00
C ASN A 59 12.27 8.84 -9.63
N GLY A 60 12.29 8.15 -8.48
CA GLY A 60 11.28 7.15 -8.13
C GLY A 60 9.87 7.72 -8.00
N THR A 61 9.75 9.01 -7.66
CA THR A 61 8.43 9.66 -7.63
C THR A 61 7.84 9.79 -9.04
N GLU A 62 8.63 10.30 -9.99
CA GLU A 62 8.24 10.41 -11.40
C GLU A 62 8.01 9.04 -12.05
N GLU A 63 8.80 8.05 -11.66
CA GLU A 63 8.67 6.66 -12.11
C GLU A 63 7.31 6.06 -11.70
N PHE A 64 6.94 6.17 -10.42
CA PHE A 64 5.65 5.67 -9.94
C PHE A 64 4.46 6.42 -10.58
N ILE A 65 4.58 7.73 -10.75
CA ILE A 65 3.57 8.54 -11.45
C ILE A 65 3.42 8.09 -12.91
N SER A 66 4.49 7.63 -13.55
CA SER A 66 4.50 7.17 -14.95
C SER A 66 4.08 5.70 -15.10
N LEU A 67 3.97 4.95 -13.99
CA LEU A 67 3.67 3.52 -14.03
C LEU A 67 2.34 3.24 -14.74
N PRO A 68 2.32 2.36 -15.77
CA PRO A 68 1.08 2.00 -16.45
C PRO A 68 0.19 1.13 -15.57
N GLY A 69 -1.10 1.04 -15.90
CA GLY A 69 -2.03 0.12 -15.24
C GLY A 69 -2.59 0.60 -13.89
N VAL A 70 -1.99 1.60 -13.24
CA VAL A 70 -2.55 2.23 -12.05
C VAL A 70 -3.19 3.58 -12.43
N GLY A 71 -4.49 3.71 -12.18
CA GLY A 71 -5.24 4.93 -12.46
C GLY A 71 -4.83 6.12 -11.57
N LEU A 72 -5.17 7.34 -11.99
CA LEU A 72 -4.79 8.56 -11.28
C LEU A 72 -5.32 8.60 -9.84
N GLU A 73 -6.57 8.18 -9.61
CA GLU A 73 -7.17 8.15 -8.26
C GLU A 73 -6.45 7.15 -7.35
N SER A 74 -6.10 5.96 -7.86
CA SER A 74 -5.32 4.99 -7.10
C SER A 74 -3.92 5.50 -6.80
N LYS A 75 -3.24 6.15 -7.76
CA LYS A 75 -1.94 6.79 -7.52
C LYS A 75 -2.03 7.85 -6.42
N LYS A 76 -3.07 8.68 -6.44
CA LYS A 76 -3.32 9.68 -5.40
C LYS A 76 -3.52 9.03 -4.03
N LYS A 77 -4.32 7.97 -3.94
CA LYS A 77 -4.47 7.24 -2.67
C LYS A 77 -3.15 6.69 -2.16
N ILE A 78 -2.41 5.99 -3.02
CA ILE A 78 -1.16 5.31 -2.67
C ILE A 78 -0.08 6.30 -2.24
N MET A 79 0.05 7.43 -2.93
CA MET A 79 1.08 8.43 -2.65
C MET A 79 0.69 9.42 -1.54
N TRP A 80 -0.59 9.52 -1.17
CA TRP A 80 -1.07 10.57 -0.26
C TRP A 80 -2.11 10.09 0.75
N ASP A 81 -3.33 9.75 0.31
CA ASP A 81 -4.46 9.55 1.24
C ASP A 81 -4.21 8.38 2.20
N ASN A 82 -3.57 7.30 1.72
CA ASN A 82 -3.23 6.14 2.53
C ASN A 82 -2.12 6.45 3.54
N CYS A 83 -1.10 7.22 3.15
CA CYS A 83 -0.06 7.70 4.06
C CYS A 83 -0.65 8.55 5.18
N ARG A 84 -1.57 9.47 4.84
CA ARG A 84 -2.28 10.29 5.84
C ARG A 84 -3.05 9.43 6.83
N ARG A 85 -3.75 8.41 6.36
CA ARG A 85 -4.49 7.47 7.22
C ARG A 85 -3.55 6.62 8.09
N LEU A 86 -2.47 6.09 7.52
CA LEU A 86 -1.48 5.27 8.21
C LEU A 86 -0.79 6.05 9.34
N TYR A 87 -0.34 7.27 9.06
CA TYR A 87 0.40 8.10 10.02
C TYR A 87 -0.48 9.01 10.89
N GLY A 88 -1.81 8.96 10.72
CA GLY A 88 -2.74 9.74 11.53
C GLY A 88 -2.80 11.24 11.19
N PHE A 89 -2.37 11.65 10.00
CA PHE A 89 -2.49 13.03 9.49
C PHE A 89 -3.86 13.30 8.84
N VAL A 90 -4.92 12.83 9.48
CA VAL A 90 -6.30 13.16 9.12
C VAL A 90 -6.64 14.50 9.78
N ASP A 91 -7.23 15.41 9.02
CA ASP A 91 -7.64 16.71 9.57
C ASP A 91 -8.59 16.47 10.75
N ALA A 92 -8.41 17.22 11.84
CA ALA A 92 -9.35 17.16 12.96
C ALA A 92 -10.75 17.52 12.44
N ALA A 93 -11.70 16.63 12.67
CA ALA A 93 -13.12 16.87 12.37
C ALA A 93 -13.67 18.08 13.14
#